data_AF-A0A501PYT4-F1
#
_entry.id   AF-A0A501PYT4-F1
#
_cell.length_a   1.000
_cell.length_b   1.000
_cell.length_c   1.000
_cell.angle_alpha   90.00
_cell.angle_beta   90.00
_cell.angle_gamma   90.00
#
_symmetry.space_group_name_H-M   'P 1'
#
loop_
_entity.id
_entity.type
_entity.pdbx_description
1 polymer ?
#
loop_
_entity_poly.entity_id
_entity_poly.type
_entity_poly.pdbx_seq_one_letter_code
_entity_poly.pdbx_strand_id
1 'polypeptide(L)'
;MNKLKTVLEIVKGQNLNATVEDDRYIVWENSLGKTISINAKNIDIDNGKIAWFQSDEDDSLELFRIFENNTFFDFEPKTQHPGHGCDIYLVEWLDDSLIVIYHEKHNVVIVSVKDKNVTTFEFYGDELIRRDNLLYFKEYNQKDVVRILKIPEIIELESISREEAIKKDLLPETLGFDAILSNKRG
;
A
#
# COMPACT_ATOMS: atom_id res chain seq x y z
N MET A 1 -11.51 -15.93 -5.21
CA MET A 1 -10.71 -16.61 -4.17
C MET A 1 -10.82 -15.82 -2.88
N ASN A 2 -10.99 -16.45 -1.72
CA ASN A 2 -11.06 -15.73 -0.44
C ASN A 2 -9.63 -15.33 -0.03
N LYS A 3 -9.31 -14.03 -0.11
CA LYS A 3 -7.99 -13.46 0.21
C LYS A 3 -7.54 -13.84 1.62
N LEU A 4 -8.41 -13.68 2.61
CA LEU A 4 -8.13 -14.02 4.01
C LEU A 4 -7.82 -15.49 4.20
N LYS A 5 -8.61 -16.40 3.61
CA LYS A 5 -8.36 -17.84 3.74
C LYS A 5 -6.97 -18.22 3.20
N THR A 6 -6.60 -17.64 2.06
CA THR A 6 -5.31 -17.92 1.40
C THR A 6 -4.14 -17.47 2.28
N VAL A 7 -4.19 -16.23 2.77
CA VAL A 7 -3.13 -15.70 3.66
C VAL A 7 -3.11 -16.44 5.00
N LEU A 8 -4.27 -16.79 5.56
CA LEU A 8 -4.37 -17.56 6.81
C LEU A 8 -3.64 -18.91 6.71
N GLU A 9 -3.81 -19.63 5.60
CA GLU A 9 -3.13 -20.91 5.37
C GLU A 9 -1.60 -20.74 5.33
N ILE A 10 -1.11 -19.68 4.69
CA ILE A 10 0.32 -19.34 4.63
C ILE A 10 0.87 -18.97 6.01
N VAL A 11 0.13 -18.18 6.79
CA VAL A 11 0.49 -17.78 8.15
C VAL A 11 0.53 -19.01 9.07
N LYS A 12 -0.49 -19.88 9.03
CA LYS A 12 -0.50 -21.14 9.79
C LYS A 12 0.63 -22.08 9.40
N GLY A 13 1.02 -22.10 8.13
CA GLY A 13 2.19 -22.85 7.65
C GLY A 13 3.52 -22.44 8.30
N GLN A 14 3.59 -21.24 8.90
CA GLN A 14 4.73 -20.77 9.69
C GLN A 14 4.63 -21.17 11.18
N ASN A 15 3.74 -22.11 11.53
CA ASN A 15 3.43 -22.54 12.91
C ASN A 15 2.89 -21.41 13.80
N LEU A 16 2.20 -20.44 13.21
CA LEU A 16 1.53 -19.36 13.94
C LEU A 16 0.07 -19.76 14.21
N ASN A 17 -0.39 -19.53 15.45
CA ASN A 17 -1.75 -19.80 15.88
C ASN A 17 -2.73 -18.72 15.40
N ALA A 18 -2.79 -18.51 14.09
CA ALA A 18 -3.62 -17.45 13.51
C ALA A 18 -5.09 -17.84 13.34
N THR A 19 -5.97 -16.86 13.52
CA THR A 19 -7.42 -16.98 13.35
C THR A 19 -7.96 -15.83 12.52
N VAL A 20 -9.18 -15.98 12.00
CA VAL A 20 -9.89 -14.87 11.33
C VAL A 20 -10.86 -14.25 12.32
N GLU A 21 -10.84 -12.93 12.42
CA GLU A 21 -11.74 -12.13 13.24
C GLU A 21 -12.60 -11.21 12.38
N ASP A 22 -13.89 -11.13 12.71
CA ASP A 22 -14.91 -10.31 12.05
C ASP A 22 -14.98 -10.43 10.51
N ASP A 23 -14.52 -11.55 9.95
CA ASP A 23 -14.35 -11.74 8.50
C ASP A 23 -13.51 -10.64 7.81
N ARG A 24 -12.71 -9.90 8.58
CA ARG A 24 -11.94 -8.73 8.13
C ARG A 24 -10.46 -8.82 8.47
N TYR A 25 -10.11 -9.54 9.52
CA TYR A 25 -8.75 -9.58 10.04
C TYR A 25 -8.25 -11.02 10.14
N ILE A 26 -6.96 -11.22 9.88
CA ILE A 26 -6.23 -12.38 10.40
C ILE A 26 -5.45 -11.87 11.60
N VAL A 27 -5.53 -12.56 12.75
CA VAL A 27 -4.82 -12.18 13.96
C VAL A 27 -4.09 -13.35 14.59
N TRP A 28 -3.00 -13.07 15.30
CA TRP A 28 -2.31 -14.03 16.18
C TRP A 28 -1.47 -13.28 17.22
N GLU A 29 -1.08 -13.98 18.28
CA GLU A 29 -0.14 -13.44 19.27
C GLU A 29 1.30 -13.82 18.88
N ASN A 30 2.22 -12.85 18.91
CA ASN A 30 3.65 -13.11 18.71
C ASN A 30 4.34 -13.60 19.99
N SER A 31 5.63 -13.92 19.92
CA SER A 31 6.39 -14.43 21.09
C SER A 31 6.57 -13.42 22.23
N LEU A 32 6.23 -12.14 22.00
CA LEU A 32 6.27 -11.07 22.98
C LEU A 32 4.91 -10.80 23.62
N GLY A 33 3.88 -11.58 23.27
CA GLY A 33 2.52 -11.38 23.77
C GLY A 33 1.74 -10.27 23.06
N LYS A 34 2.24 -9.76 21.93
CA LYS A 34 1.54 -8.71 21.17
C LYS A 34 0.65 -9.32 20.09
N THR A 35 -0.52 -8.74 19.91
CA THR A 35 -1.42 -9.08 18.81
C THR A 35 -0.86 -8.54 17.50
N ILE A 36 -0.62 -9.42 16.53
CA ILE A 36 -0.36 -9.06 15.14
C ILE A 36 -1.66 -9.19 14.36
N SER A 37 -1.92 -8.26 13.45
CA SER A 37 -3.10 -8.27 12.60
C SER A 37 -2.76 -8.06 11.12
N ILE A 38 -3.59 -8.63 10.24
CA ILE A 38 -3.61 -8.40 8.80
C ILE A 38 -5.02 -8.03 8.41
N ASN A 39 -5.23 -6.83 7.88
CA ASN A 39 -6.52 -6.39 7.36
C ASN A 39 -6.75 -6.95 5.95
N ALA A 40 -7.95 -7.47 5.66
CA ALA A 40 -8.35 -7.96 4.35
C ALA A 40 -8.16 -6.95 3.21
N LYS A 41 -8.33 -5.64 3.49
CA LYS A 41 -8.11 -4.55 2.53
C LYS A 41 -6.64 -4.42 2.12
N ASN A 42 -5.72 -4.87 2.98
CA ASN A 42 -4.28 -4.76 2.77
C ASN A 42 -3.68 -6.07 2.25
N ILE A 43 -4.48 -6.89 1.56
CA ILE A 43 -4.05 -8.14 0.92
C ILE A 43 -4.30 -8.01 -0.58
N ASP A 44 -3.31 -8.39 -1.38
CA ASP A 44 -3.52 -8.62 -2.80
C ASP A 44 -2.91 -9.91 -3.33
N ILE A 45 -3.60 -10.49 -4.30
CA ILE A 45 -3.25 -11.79 -4.86
C ILE A 45 -3.44 -11.75 -6.37
N ASP A 46 -2.35 -11.98 -7.10
CA ASP A 46 -2.37 -12.09 -8.56
C ASP A 46 -1.45 -13.23 -9.02
N ASN A 47 -2.00 -14.14 -9.84
CA ASN A 47 -1.23 -15.21 -10.51
C ASN A 47 -0.23 -15.99 -9.62
N GLY A 48 -0.61 -16.29 -8.37
CA GLY A 48 0.24 -17.03 -7.42
C GLY A 48 1.23 -16.16 -6.64
N LYS A 49 1.27 -14.85 -6.91
CA LYS A 49 1.93 -13.83 -6.09
C LYS A 49 0.95 -13.32 -5.04
N ILE A 50 1.38 -13.30 -3.78
CA ILE A 50 0.55 -12.90 -2.66
C ILE A 50 1.30 -11.83 -1.89
N ALA A 51 0.66 -10.70 -1.61
CA ALA A 51 1.24 -9.63 -0.81
C ALA A 51 0.26 -9.20 0.29
N TRP A 52 0.78 -8.84 1.45
CA TRP A 52 -0.01 -8.21 2.49
C TRP A 52 0.80 -7.29 3.38
N PHE A 53 0.11 -6.41 4.09
CA PHE A 53 0.64 -5.66 5.23
C PHE A 53 0.20 -6.29 6.55
N GLN A 54 1.09 -6.33 7.52
CA GLN A 54 0.79 -6.71 8.90
C GLN A 54 1.38 -5.69 9.88
N SER A 55 0.67 -5.44 10.98
CA SER A 55 1.18 -4.65 12.09
C SER A 55 0.81 -5.24 13.45
N ASP A 56 1.54 -4.86 14.49
CA ASP A 56 1.13 -5.12 15.87
C ASP A 56 0.20 -4.03 16.43
N GLU A 57 -0.40 -4.28 17.59
CA GLU A 57 -1.39 -3.38 18.22
C GLU A 57 -0.87 -2.00 18.63
N ASP A 58 0.46 -1.81 18.70
CA ASP A 58 1.12 -0.54 19.05
C ASP A 58 1.87 0.09 17.87
N ASP A 59 1.72 -0.44 16.65
CA ASP A 59 2.48 -0.05 15.46
C ASP A 59 4.01 -0.01 15.67
N SER A 60 4.50 -0.87 16.57
CA SER A 60 5.92 -1.07 16.84
C SER A 60 6.55 -2.10 15.89
N LEU A 61 5.72 -2.90 15.24
CA LEU A 61 6.08 -3.75 14.12
C LEU A 61 5.14 -3.44 12.96
N GLU A 62 5.71 -3.07 11.83
CA GLU A 62 5.00 -2.89 10.57
C GLU A 62 5.77 -3.59 9.45
N LEU A 63 5.09 -4.42 8.67
CA LEU A 63 5.78 -5.27 7.70
C LEU A 63 4.92 -5.51 6.46
N PHE A 64 5.48 -5.22 5.29
CA PHE A 64 4.98 -5.75 4.04
C PHE A 64 5.63 -7.09 3.76
N ARG A 65 4.82 -8.08 3.40
CA ARG A 65 5.28 -9.42 3.05
C ARG A 65 4.81 -9.80 1.67
N ILE A 66 5.71 -10.37 0.89
CA ILE A 66 5.45 -10.97 -0.41
C ILE A 66 5.74 -12.46 -0.30
N PHE A 67 4.77 -13.28 -0.69
CA PHE A 67 4.91 -14.72 -0.83
C PHE A 67 4.77 -15.11 -2.30
N GLU A 68 5.85 -15.63 -2.86
CA GLU A 68 5.93 -16.06 -4.26
C GLU A 68 6.87 -17.26 -4.37
N ASN A 69 6.51 -18.27 -5.17
CA ASN A 69 7.31 -19.47 -5.40
C ASN A 69 7.75 -20.18 -4.10
N ASN A 70 6.89 -20.22 -3.09
CA ASN A 70 7.17 -20.74 -1.75
C ASN A 70 8.29 -20.02 -0.99
N THR A 71 8.59 -18.77 -1.36
CA THR A 71 9.59 -17.93 -0.69
C THR A 71 8.95 -16.64 -0.19
N PHE A 72 9.49 -16.11 0.90
CA PHE A 72 9.11 -14.82 1.45
C PHE A 72 10.12 -13.74 1.03
N PHE A 73 9.59 -12.56 0.79
CA PHE A 73 10.35 -11.31 0.74
C PHE A 73 9.60 -10.29 1.60
N ASP A 74 10.30 -9.75 2.60
CA ASP A 74 9.71 -8.87 3.59
C ASP A 74 10.43 -7.52 3.52
N PHE A 75 9.70 -6.41 3.69
CA PHE A 75 10.27 -5.08 3.83
C PHE A 75 9.42 -4.22 4.77
N GLU A 76 10.07 -3.32 5.50
CA GLU A 76 9.43 -2.40 6.43
C GLU A 76 9.01 -1.12 5.69
N PRO A 77 7.88 -0.48 6.08
CA PRO A 77 7.58 0.86 5.62
C PRO A 77 8.68 1.83 6.06
N LYS A 78 8.96 2.82 5.22
CA LYS A 78 9.74 4.00 5.62
C LYS A 78 8.87 4.86 6.55
N THR A 79 9.17 4.80 7.84
CA THR A 79 8.61 5.69 8.88
C THR A 79 9.68 6.68 9.35
N GLN A 80 9.27 7.92 9.66
CA GLN A 80 10.15 8.91 10.31
C GLN A 80 9.98 8.94 11.83
N HIS A 81 8.90 8.33 12.33
CA HIS A 81 8.57 8.31 13.75
C HIS A 81 8.06 6.92 14.14
N PRO A 82 8.98 6.02 14.58
CA PRO A 82 8.60 4.71 15.09
C PRO A 82 7.48 4.83 16.14
N GLY A 83 6.37 4.12 15.95
CA GLY A 83 5.20 4.11 16.85
C GLY A 83 4.05 5.06 16.48
N HIS A 84 4.09 5.71 15.31
CA HIS A 84 2.95 6.48 14.79
C HIS A 84 2.12 5.77 13.72
N GLY A 85 2.56 4.59 13.28
CA GLY A 85 1.89 3.75 12.29
C GLY A 85 1.78 4.39 10.90
N CYS A 86 1.56 3.54 9.90
CA CYS A 86 1.31 3.94 8.53
C CYS A 86 -0.14 3.68 8.14
N ASP A 87 -0.81 4.70 7.61
CA ASP A 87 -2.14 4.53 7.02
C ASP A 87 -2.01 3.89 5.63
N ILE A 88 -2.34 2.61 5.52
CA ILE A 88 -2.25 1.88 4.25
C ILE A 88 -3.45 2.21 3.35
N TYR A 89 -3.18 2.74 2.17
CA TYR A 89 -4.20 3.08 1.17
C TYR A 89 -4.26 2.12 -0.01
N LEU A 90 -3.14 1.50 -0.38
CA LEU A 90 -3.09 0.55 -1.49
C LEU A 90 -2.06 -0.54 -1.22
N VAL A 91 -2.45 -1.79 -1.48
CA VAL A 91 -1.58 -2.94 -1.73
C VAL A 91 -2.17 -3.62 -2.96
N GLU A 92 -1.47 -3.57 -4.09
CA GLU A 92 -1.99 -4.08 -5.37
C GLU A 92 -0.87 -4.57 -6.29
N TRP A 93 -1.05 -5.74 -6.90
CA TRP A 93 -0.22 -6.20 -8.01
C TRP A 93 -0.62 -5.46 -9.30
N LEU A 94 0.34 -4.75 -9.89
CA LEU A 94 0.21 -4.14 -11.20
C LEU A 94 1.26 -4.76 -12.13
N ASP A 95 0.77 -5.53 -13.10
CA ASP A 95 1.58 -6.36 -13.99
C ASP A 95 2.49 -7.32 -13.21
N ASP A 96 3.81 -7.12 -13.24
CA ASP A 96 4.77 -7.94 -12.52
C ASP A 96 5.30 -7.30 -11.23
N SER A 97 4.77 -6.13 -10.85
CA SER A 97 5.25 -5.33 -9.73
C SER A 97 4.19 -5.15 -8.65
N LEU A 98 4.59 -5.19 -7.38
CA LEU A 98 3.71 -4.82 -6.27
C LEU A 98 3.75 -3.29 -6.09
N ILE A 99 2.60 -2.64 -6.08
CA ILE A 99 2.45 -1.24 -5.73
C ILE A 99 1.85 -1.13 -4.34
N VAL A 100 2.53 -0.36 -3.50
CA VAL A 100 2.05 0.00 -2.16
C VAL A 100 1.96 1.51 -2.06
N ILE A 101 0.86 2.01 -1.52
CA ILE A 101 0.70 3.42 -1.19
C ILE A 101 0.24 3.52 0.25
N TYR A 102 0.98 4.27 1.04
CA TYR A 102 0.63 4.54 2.43
C TYR A 102 0.97 5.98 2.80
N HIS A 103 0.38 6.46 3.87
CA HIS A 103 0.66 7.78 4.41
C HIS A 103 1.29 7.70 5.79
N GLU A 104 2.32 8.52 5.95
CA GLU A 104 3.14 8.63 7.13
C GLU A 104 3.19 10.12 7.50
N LYS A 105 2.39 10.49 8.51
CA LYS A 105 2.28 11.85 9.08
C LYS A 105 1.87 12.96 8.11
N HIS A 106 2.79 13.44 7.28
CA HIS A 106 2.58 14.52 6.31
C HIS A 106 3.04 14.13 4.91
N ASN A 107 3.48 12.89 4.73
CA ASN A 107 4.00 12.40 3.48
C ASN A 107 3.15 11.22 3.01
N VAL A 108 2.91 11.19 1.72
CA VAL A 108 2.48 9.97 1.04
C VAL A 108 3.71 9.29 0.48
N VAL A 109 3.80 7.99 0.69
CA VAL A 109 4.88 7.15 0.19
C VAL A 109 4.31 6.16 -0.81
N ILE A 110 4.91 6.12 -1.99
CA ILE A 110 4.58 5.22 -3.09
C ILE A 110 5.76 4.26 -3.27
N VAL A 111 5.49 2.97 -3.18
CA VAL A 111 6.48 1.91 -3.30
C VAL A 111 6.15 1.06 -4.51
N SER A 112 7.17 0.70 -5.28
CA SER A 112 7.11 -0.33 -6.31
C SER A 112 8.12 -1.42 -5.99
N VAL A 113 7.67 -2.67 -5.96
CA VAL A 113 8.54 -3.83 -5.72
C VAL A 113 8.53 -4.75 -6.92
N LYS A 114 9.70 -4.96 -7.51
CA LYS A 114 9.90 -5.86 -8.65
C LYS A 114 11.19 -6.65 -8.48
N ASP A 115 11.10 -7.97 -8.59
CA ASP A 115 12.26 -8.87 -8.42
C ASP A 115 13.03 -8.62 -7.12
N LYS A 116 12.30 -8.36 -6.02
CA LYS A 116 12.84 -8.00 -4.68
C LYS A 116 13.59 -6.66 -4.62
N ASN A 117 13.57 -5.87 -5.70
CA ASN A 117 14.05 -4.50 -5.69
C ASN A 117 12.90 -3.58 -5.28
N VAL A 118 13.15 -2.77 -4.25
CA VAL A 118 12.19 -1.81 -3.70
C VAL A 118 12.58 -0.42 -4.20
N THR A 119 11.69 0.20 -4.97
CA THR A 119 11.82 1.59 -5.42
C THR A 119 10.77 2.43 -4.72
N THR A 120 11.17 3.58 -4.19
CA THR A 120 10.31 4.44 -3.38
C THR A 120 10.27 5.85 -3.94
N PHE A 121 9.09 6.47 -3.88
CA PHE A 121 8.87 7.88 -4.11
C PHE A 121 8.04 8.44 -2.97
N GLU A 122 8.41 9.62 -2.46
CA GLU A 122 7.69 10.28 -1.38
C GLU A 122 7.44 11.74 -1.73
N PHE A 123 6.30 12.28 -1.29
CA PHE A 123 5.99 13.69 -1.43
C PHE A 123 5.26 14.22 -0.20
N TYR A 124 5.43 15.51 0.07
CA TYR A 124 4.85 16.22 1.22
C TYR A 124 3.45 16.72 0.87
N GLY A 125 2.43 15.93 1.19
CA GLY A 125 1.03 16.17 0.82
C GLY A 125 0.13 15.02 1.25
N ASP A 126 -1.17 15.16 1.01
CA ASP A 126 -2.20 14.16 1.27
C ASP A 126 -3.21 14.01 0.13
N GLU A 127 -3.05 14.77 -0.96
CA GLU A 127 -3.96 14.76 -2.10
C GLU A 127 -3.39 13.88 -3.24
N LEU A 128 -4.10 12.81 -3.59
CA LEU A 128 -3.69 11.84 -4.60
C LEU A 128 -4.90 11.24 -5.30
N ILE A 129 -4.81 11.03 -6.62
CA ILE A 129 -5.78 10.25 -7.38
C ILE A 129 -5.06 9.38 -8.40
N ARG A 130 -5.60 8.18 -8.67
CA ARG A 130 -5.08 7.27 -9.69
C ARG A 130 -5.99 7.27 -10.93
N ARG A 131 -5.37 7.25 -12.11
CA ARG A 131 -6.02 6.86 -13.37
C ARG A 131 -5.07 5.91 -14.10
N ASP A 132 -5.51 4.67 -14.28
CA ASP A 132 -4.69 3.61 -14.87
C ASP A 132 -3.36 3.44 -14.13
N ASN A 133 -2.26 3.68 -14.83
CA ASN A 133 -0.90 3.56 -14.34
C ASN A 133 -0.27 4.94 -14.02
N LEU A 134 -1.10 5.97 -13.87
CA LEU A 134 -0.68 7.31 -13.51
C LEU A 134 -1.29 7.71 -12.16
N LEU A 135 -0.44 8.32 -11.34
CA LEU A 135 -0.80 8.95 -10.09
C LEU A 135 -0.68 10.46 -10.25
N TYR A 136 -1.76 11.16 -9.96
CA TYR A 136 -1.82 12.62 -9.97
C TYR A 136 -1.86 13.08 -8.52
N PHE A 137 -0.95 13.96 -8.14
CA PHE A 137 -0.79 14.35 -6.75
C PHE A 137 -0.41 15.81 -6.60
N LYS A 138 -0.64 16.32 -5.38
CA LYS A 138 -0.35 17.70 -5.03
C LYS A 138 0.38 17.77 -3.70
N GLU A 139 1.44 18.57 -3.67
CA GLU A 139 2.18 18.88 -2.45
C GLU A 139 1.57 20.09 -1.75
N TYR A 140 1.68 20.14 -0.42
CA TYR A 140 1.12 21.24 0.39
C TYR A 140 1.68 22.62 0.00
N ASN A 141 2.92 22.67 -0.51
CA ASN A 141 3.60 23.90 -0.91
C ASN A 141 3.31 24.32 -2.37
N GLN A 142 2.56 23.53 -3.15
CA GLN A 142 2.28 23.78 -4.57
C GLN A 142 0.77 23.79 -4.83
N LYS A 143 0.18 25.00 -4.96
CA LYS A 143 -1.28 25.14 -5.08
C LYS A 143 -1.84 24.99 -6.50
N ASP A 144 -1.03 25.34 -7.50
CA ASP A 144 -1.48 25.52 -8.89
C ASP A 144 -0.88 24.49 -9.87
N VAL A 145 -0.14 23.52 -9.34
CA VAL A 145 0.54 22.46 -10.10
C VAL A 145 0.05 21.11 -9.60
N VAL A 146 -0.25 20.21 -10.53
CA VAL A 146 -0.51 18.80 -10.27
C VAL A 146 0.65 18.00 -10.86
N ARG A 147 1.37 17.29 -9.99
CA ARG A 147 2.48 16.42 -10.39
C ARG A 147 1.93 15.07 -10.83
N ILE A 148 2.68 14.40 -11.70
CA ILE A 148 2.26 13.13 -12.30
C ILE A 148 3.38 12.12 -12.11
N LEU A 149 3.07 10.96 -11.53
CA LEU A 149 3.98 9.84 -11.39
C LEU A 149 3.44 8.64 -12.16
N LYS A 150 4.28 8.06 -13.02
CA LYS A 150 4.00 6.79 -13.68
C LYS A 150 4.38 5.62 -12.77
N ILE A 151 3.46 4.67 -12.61
CA ILE A 151 3.68 3.37 -11.97
C ILE A 151 3.60 2.25 -13.04
N PRO A 152 4.24 1.08 -12.85
CA PRO A 152 5.07 0.70 -11.71
C PRO A 152 6.50 1.26 -11.73
N GLU A 153 6.93 1.97 -12.78
CA GLU A 153 8.34 2.34 -12.94
C GLU A 153 8.82 3.48 -12.03
N ILE A 154 7.90 4.16 -11.33
CA ILE A 154 8.20 5.29 -10.44
C ILE A 154 8.95 6.38 -11.22
N ILE A 155 8.36 6.83 -12.32
CA ILE A 155 8.92 7.87 -13.18
C ILE A 155 8.05 9.11 -13.08
N GLU A 156 8.65 10.21 -12.65
CA GLU A 156 7.95 11.48 -12.63
C GLU A 156 7.86 12.06 -14.05
N LEU A 157 6.66 12.49 -14.42
CA LEU A 157 6.35 13.08 -15.72
C LEU A 157 6.19 14.59 -15.61
N GLU A 158 6.08 15.26 -16.76
CA GLU A 158 5.79 16.68 -16.81
C GLU A 158 4.48 16.98 -16.07
N SER A 159 4.54 17.96 -15.17
CA SER A 159 3.38 18.37 -14.39
C SER A 159 2.38 19.16 -15.25
N ILE A 160 1.13 19.18 -14.81
CA ILE A 160 0.07 19.96 -15.45
C ILE A 160 -0.40 21.07 -14.52
N SER A 161 -0.96 22.13 -15.12
CA SER A 161 -1.63 23.17 -14.33
C SER A 161 -2.88 22.63 -13.66
N ARG A 162 -3.27 23.22 -12.52
CA ARG A 162 -4.54 22.92 -11.86
C ARG A 162 -5.74 23.07 -12.79
N GLU A 163 -5.76 24.11 -13.63
CA GLU A 163 -6.84 24.35 -14.57
C GLU A 163 -6.98 23.22 -15.60
N GLU A 164 -5.85 22.70 -16.07
CA GLU A 164 -5.81 21.56 -16.98
C GLU A 164 -6.27 20.27 -16.29
N ALA A 165 -5.85 20.05 -15.05
CA ALA A 165 -6.28 18.89 -14.25
C ALA A 165 -7.81 18.89 -14.06
N ILE A 166 -8.41 20.05 -13.76
CA ILE A 166 -9.87 20.19 -13.64
C ILE A 166 -10.57 19.84 -14.96
N LYS A 167 -10.07 20.36 -16.09
CA LYS A 167 -10.65 20.08 -17.42
C LYS A 167 -10.62 18.59 -17.79
N LYS A 168 -9.67 17.84 -17.23
CA LYS A 168 -9.45 16.42 -17.52
C LYS A 168 -9.99 15.47 -16.45
N ASP A 169 -10.62 15.99 -15.39
CA ASP A 169 -11.04 15.19 -14.21
C ASP A 169 -9.86 14.44 -13.54
N LEU A 170 -8.74 15.15 -13.38
CA LEU A 170 -7.48 14.67 -12.80
C LEU A 170 -7.08 15.44 -11.55
N LEU A 171 -8.02 16.15 -10.92
CA LEU A 171 -7.72 16.91 -9.71
C LEU A 171 -7.55 15.92 -8.54
N PRO A 172 -6.40 15.93 -7.84
CA PRO A 172 -6.19 15.07 -6.69
C PRO A 172 -7.16 15.41 -5.54
N GLU A 173 -7.54 14.39 -4.77
CA GLU A 173 -8.41 14.51 -3.61
C GLU A 173 -7.67 14.02 -2.36
N THR A 174 -8.01 14.57 -1.19
CA THR A 174 -7.44 14.12 0.08
C THR A 174 -7.70 12.63 0.27
N LEU A 175 -6.64 11.90 0.59
CA LEU A 175 -6.71 10.47 0.86
C LEU A 175 -7.61 10.21 2.07
N GLY A 176 -8.77 9.58 1.81
CA GLY A 176 -9.64 9.03 2.84
C GLY A 176 -9.41 7.53 3.05
N PHE A 177 -10.00 6.95 4.10
CA PHE A 177 -9.96 5.51 4.36
C PHE A 177 -10.55 4.63 3.23
N ASP A 178 -11.31 5.23 2.32
CA ASP A 178 -11.87 4.58 1.11
C ASP A 178 -11.31 5.20 -0.18
N ALA A 179 -10.08 5.74 -0.15
CA ALA A 179 -9.44 6.39 -1.29
C ALA A 179 -9.58 5.54 -2.56
N ILE A 180 -10.07 6.16 -3.64
CA ILE A 180 -10.30 5.53 -4.94
C ILE A 180 -8.95 5.38 -5.67
N LEU A 181 -8.05 4.59 -5.08
CA LEU A 181 -6.76 4.20 -5.67
C LEU A 181 -6.85 2.85 -6.39
N SER A 182 -7.94 2.12 -6.19
CA SER A 182 -8.21 0.89 -6.94
C SER A 182 -8.77 1.25 -8.31
N ASN A 183 -8.08 0.82 -9.37
CA ASN A 183 -8.71 0.71 -10.67
C ASN A 183 -9.73 -0.42 -10.55
N LYS A 184 -11.00 -0.11 -10.27
CA LYS A 184 -12.06 -1.07 -10.59
C LYS A 184 -12.08 -1.24 -12.11
N ARG A 185 -11.26 -2.16 -12.62
CA ARG A 185 -11.50 -2.82 -13.89
C ARG A 185 -12.90 -3.45 -13.75
N GLY A 186 -13.87 -2.91 -14.48
CA GLY A 186 -15.13 -3.58 -14.76
C GLY A 186 -14.91 -4.82 -15.61
#